data_AF-A0A497K4T7-F1
#
_entry.id   AF-A0A497K4T7-F1
#
_cell.length_a   1.000
_cell.length_b   1.000
_cell.length_c   1.000
_cell.angle_alpha   90.00
_cell.angle_beta   90.00
_cell.angle_gamma   90.00
#
_symmetry.space_group_name_H-M   'P 1'
#
loop_
_entity.id
_entity.type
_entity.pdbx_description
1 polymer ?
#
loop_
_entity_poly.entity_id
_entity_poly.type
_entity_poly.pdbx_seq_one_letter_code
_entity_poly.pdbx_strand_id
1 'polypeptide(L)'
;MKKLLIFMALLMTSSMIPSVCGEPDLVLTVEPEPEYNQMWAFETYWVNVTLTGLNVNEYSEYDLTGRVIADGIIRWRGTGQYHHGGGVTGYSYALDEKSLTLNASIDDSSFIFNLTLAKDAFLFGMKPFENVEITLSFDVFLEIEPDSGEVIPQLGALSSKYTLLDDDKTKFIEEMLDEMATEVQSATGALGLPDFNRTKYESMVSAMNVSIIAGNYVEAQDQWERWDDKERLRMLNAFSRNVDAQTENLEALEGVEMELERVQVEFDLIEDRYLALLTNNRDTNAELEATKQGLTTAITGIFLSAIVFFFLGRRSNITGEE
;
A
#
# COMPACT_ATOMS: atom_id res chain seq x y z
N MET A 1 21.94 62.95 32.53
CA MET A 1 21.91 61.48 32.62
C MET A 1 20.88 60.92 33.62
N LYS A 2 20.73 61.46 34.85
CA LYS A 2 19.73 60.94 35.82
C LYS A 2 18.25 61.02 35.37
N LYS A 3 17.86 62.03 34.59
CA LYS A 3 16.48 62.17 34.08
C LYS A 3 16.13 61.21 32.94
N LEU A 4 17.13 60.76 32.16
CA LEU A 4 16.92 59.79 31.07
C LEU A 4 16.69 58.37 31.62
N LEU A 5 17.39 58.04 32.70
CA LEU A 5 17.29 56.74 33.39
C LEU A 5 15.92 56.55 34.07
N ILE A 6 15.34 57.62 34.62
CA ILE A 6 13.99 57.58 35.22
C ILE A 6 12.91 57.42 34.14
N PHE A 7 13.07 58.06 32.97
CA PHE A 7 12.12 57.92 31.85
C PHE A 7 12.18 56.53 31.21
N MET A 8 13.37 55.94 31.14
CA MET A 8 13.59 54.60 30.61
C MET A 8 13.13 53.51 31.59
N ALA A 9 13.26 53.74 32.90
CA ALA A 9 12.65 52.87 33.93
C ALA A 9 11.11 52.95 33.91
N LEU A 10 10.52 54.13 33.69
CA LEU A 10 9.07 54.30 33.59
C LEU A 10 8.50 53.59 32.34
N LEU A 11 9.21 53.67 31.21
CA LEU A 11 8.87 52.96 29.97
C LEU A 11 8.99 51.43 30.10
N MET A 12 9.99 50.94 30.83
CA MET A 12 10.16 49.51 31.13
C MET A 12 9.13 48.98 32.14
N THR A 13 8.63 49.81 33.07
CA THR A 13 7.53 49.43 33.97
C THR A 13 6.17 49.53 33.31
N SER A 14 5.97 50.41 32.31
CA SER A 14 4.71 50.48 31.55
C SER A 14 4.53 49.34 30.55
N SER A 15 5.61 48.61 30.20
CA SER A 15 5.54 47.38 29.40
C SER A 15 5.39 46.10 30.24
N MET A 16 5.29 46.22 31.57
CA MET A 16 5.05 45.10 32.50
C MET A 16 3.76 45.28 33.30
N ILE A 17 2.81 46.06 32.79
CA ILE A 17 1.42 45.84 33.13
C ILE A 17 0.97 44.73 32.17
N PRO A 18 0.56 43.53 32.63
CA PRO A 18 -0.25 42.68 31.78
C PRO A 18 -1.57 43.42 31.58
N SER A 19 -1.64 44.27 30.56
CA SER A 19 -2.92 44.60 29.93
C SER A 19 -3.26 43.42 29.01
N VAL A 20 -3.61 42.30 29.64
CA VAL A 20 -4.21 41.15 28.96
C VAL A 20 -5.44 40.80 29.80
N CYS A 21 -6.48 41.62 29.68
CA CYS A 21 -7.84 41.10 29.76
C CYS A 21 -7.99 40.21 28.52
N GLY A 22 -7.55 38.96 28.65
CA GLY A 22 -7.96 37.91 27.73
C GLY A 22 -9.35 37.45 28.13
N GLU A 23 -10.14 37.00 27.16
CA GLU A 23 -11.30 36.18 27.48
C GLU A 23 -10.84 34.97 28.31
N PRO A 24 -11.64 34.50 29.28
CA PRO A 24 -11.32 33.30 30.05
C PRO A 24 -10.99 32.15 29.10
N ASP A 25 -9.81 31.53 29.28
CA ASP A 25 -9.34 30.43 28.45
C ASP A 25 -9.17 29.16 29.29
N LEU A 26 -9.57 28.04 28.71
CA LEU A 26 -9.49 26.72 29.34
C LEU A 26 -8.36 25.93 28.72
N VAL A 27 -7.48 25.42 29.57
CA VAL A 27 -6.39 24.54 29.17
C VAL A 27 -6.59 23.18 29.82
N LEU A 28 -6.60 22.12 29.01
CA LEU A 28 -6.61 20.73 29.48
C LEU A 28 -5.22 20.14 29.30
N THR A 29 -4.69 19.60 30.39
CA THR A 29 -3.42 18.87 30.43
C THR A 29 -3.68 17.47 30.95
N VAL A 30 -2.98 16.49 30.38
CA VAL A 30 -3.09 15.09 30.77
C VAL A 30 -1.69 14.55 31.02
N GLU A 31 -1.47 13.93 32.17
CA GLU A 31 -0.19 13.33 32.55
C GLU A 31 -0.33 11.83 32.89
N PRO A 32 0.50 10.93 32.34
CA PRO A 32 1.53 11.19 31.32
C PRO A 32 0.92 11.72 30.02
N GLU A 33 1.70 12.47 29.24
CA GLU A 33 1.25 13.05 27.98
C GLU A 33 0.82 11.94 27.00
N PRO A 34 -0.43 11.94 26.50
CA PRO A 34 -0.90 10.94 25.55
C PRO A 34 -0.25 11.12 24.17
N GLU A 35 0.94 10.55 23.97
CA GLU A 35 1.68 10.66 22.71
C GLU A 35 0.84 10.16 21.53
N TYR A 36 0.82 10.94 20.44
CA TYR A 36 0.00 10.70 19.24
C TYR A 36 -1.51 10.61 19.52
N ASN A 37 -1.98 11.23 20.61
CA ASN A 37 -3.37 11.17 21.10
C ASN A 37 -3.82 9.75 21.48
N GLN A 38 -2.90 8.95 22.02
CA GLN A 38 -3.17 7.57 22.42
C GLN A 38 -3.17 7.43 23.93
N MET A 39 -4.17 6.74 24.48
CA MET A 39 -4.23 6.40 25.89
C MET A 39 -4.29 4.88 26.07
N TRP A 40 -3.48 4.35 26.96
CA TRP A 40 -3.39 2.92 27.21
C TRP A 40 -4.45 2.45 28.21
N ALA A 41 -5.09 1.33 27.88
CA ALA A 41 -5.96 0.61 28.78
C ALA A 41 -5.20 0.21 30.05
N PHE A 42 -5.91 0.14 31.16
CA PHE A 42 -5.42 -0.18 32.50
C PHE A 42 -4.40 0.81 33.09
N GLU A 43 -4.16 1.93 32.43
CA GLU A 43 -3.40 3.04 32.99
C GLU A 43 -4.28 4.07 33.71
N THR A 44 -3.62 4.96 34.47
CA THR A 44 -4.26 6.10 35.12
C THR A 44 -3.59 7.39 34.68
N TYR A 45 -4.40 8.31 34.20
CA TYR A 45 -3.99 9.63 33.75
C TYR A 45 -4.46 10.70 34.73
N TRP A 46 -3.59 11.64 35.05
CA TRP A 46 -3.90 12.85 35.80
C TRP A 46 -4.39 13.90 34.82
N VAL A 47 -5.69 14.21 34.88
CA VAL A 47 -6.29 15.23 34.04
C VAL A 47 -6.42 16.50 34.86
N ASN A 48 -5.84 17.59 34.36
CA ASN A 48 -5.93 18.92 34.94
C ASN A 48 -6.54 19.88 33.93
N VAL A 49 -7.71 20.41 34.27
CA VAL A 49 -8.36 21.51 33.55
C VAL A 49 -8.07 22.79 34.31
N THR A 50 -7.44 23.77 33.67
CA THR A 50 -7.09 25.05 34.29
C THR A 50 -7.78 26.18 33.55
N LEU A 51 -8.48 27.02 34.30
CA LEU A 51 -9.04 28.28 33.80
C LEU A 51 -8.02 29.40 34.02
N THR A 52 -7.72 30.13 32.95
CA THR A 52 -6.79 31.25 32.97
C THR A 52 -7.44 32.53 32.45
N GLY A 53 -6.92 33.69 32.84
CA GLY A 53 -7.39 34.98 32.32
C GLY A 53 -8.75 35.46 32.87
N LEU A 54 -9.33 34.75 33.86
CA LEU A 54 -10.61 35.15 34.46
C LEU A 54 -10.53 36.53 35.13
N ASN A 55 -11.37 37.48 34.69
CA ASN A 55 -11.55 38.77 35.35
C ASN A 55 -12.88 38.80 36.12
N VAL A 56 -12.83 38.49 37.42
CA VAL A 56 -14.02 38.40 38.28
C VAL A 56 -14.84 39.69 38.30
N ASN A 57 -14.24 40.86 38.06
CA ASN A 57 -14.97 42.14 38.06
C ASN A 57 -16.01 42.24 36.93
N GLU A 58 -15.81 41.52 35.82
CA GLU A 58 -16.79 41.45 34.72
C GLU A 58 -18.07 40.74 35.14
N TYR A 59 -18.02 39.98 36.24
CA TYR A 59 -19.13 39.23 36.81
C TYR A 59 -19.58 39.82 38.17
N SER A 60 -19.29 41.09 38.42
CA SER A 60 -19.67 41.79 39.66
C SER A 60 -21.17 41.96 39.88
N GLU A 61 -21.98 41.68 38.85
CA GLU A 61 -23.44 41.67 38.92
C GLU A 61 -24.02 40.40 39.58
N TYR A 62 -23.24 39.32 39.64
CA TYR A 62 -23.66 38.04 40.23
C TYR A 62 -23.26 37.96 41.71
N ASP A 63 -24.10 37.31 42.52
CA ASP A 63 -23.76 36.96 43.90
C ASP A 63 -22.89 35.70 43.92
N LEU A 64 -21.58 35.89 43.76
CA LEU A 64 -20.59 34.82 43.59
C LEU A 64 -20.22 34.19 44.94
N THR A 65 -20.23 32.86 45.01
CA THR A 65 -19.74 32.09 46.17
C THR A 65 -18.21 32.09 46.32
N GLY A 66 -17.48 32.63 45.33
CA GLY A 66 -16.02 32.59 45.24
C GLY A 66 -15.46 31.27 44.69
N ARG A 67 -16.30 30.45 44.07
CA ARG A 67 -15.94 29.16 43.48
C ARG A 67 -16.30 29.09 42.01
N VAL A 68 -15.64 28.17 41.32
CA VAL A 68 -15.88 27.81 39.93
C VAL A 68 -16.21 26.32 39.89
N ILE A 69 -17.16 25.93 39.05
CA ILE A 69 -17.59 24.56 38.84
C ILE A 69 -17.17 24.14 37.43
N ALA A 70 -16.58 22.95 37.30
CA ALA A 70 -16.34 22.29 36.04
C ALA A 70 -17.22 21.04 35.96
N ASP A 71 -18.20 21.07 35.06
CA ASP A 71 -19.00 19.89 34.71
C ASP A 71 -18.35 19.19 33.53
N GLY A 72 -17.84 17.99 33.78
CA GLY A 72 -17.19 17.16 32.79
C GLY A 72 -18.01 15.94 32.40
N ILE A 73 -17.89 15.56 31.14
CA ILE A 73 -18.39 14.28 30.62
C ILE A 73 -17.25 13.58 29.89
N ILE A 74 -16.96 12.36 30.33
CA ILE A 74 -16.02 11.44 29.69
C ILE A 74 -16.86 10.43 28.92
N ARG A 75 -16.64 10.32 27.61
CA ARG A 75 -17.37 9.40 26.73
C ARG A 75 -16.44 8.42 26.07
N TRP A 76 -16.84 7.15 26.05
CA TRP A 76 -16.24 6.12 25.23
C TRP A 76 -17.17 5.81 24.07
N ARG A 77 -16.64 5.88 22.86
CA ARG A 77 -17.39 5.60 21.63
C ARG A 77 -16.65 4.58 20.79
N GLY A 78 -17.33 3.50 20.46
CA GLY A 78 -16.87 2.54 19.49
C GLY A 78 -17.05 3.10 18.09
N THR A 79 -16.02 3.01 17.26
CA THR A 79 -16.05 3.39 15.85
C THR A 79 -15.41 2.30 15.03
N GLY A 80 -16.00 2.00 13.89
CA GLY A 80 -15.46 1.02 12.95
C GLY A 80 -15.96 1.31 11.55
N GLN A 81 -15.53 0.49 10.61
CA GLN A 81 -15.98 0.58 9.23
C GLN A 81 -16.22 -0.82 8.66
N TYR A 82 -17.25 -0.93 7.83
CA TYR A 82 -17.48 -2.12 7.02
C TYR A 82 -17.07 -1.84 5.58
N HIS A 83 -16.38 -2.81 4.98
CA HIS A 83 -16.11 -2.85 3.55
C HIS A 83 -17.18 -3.75 2.89
N HIS A 84 -18.10 -3.15 2.11
CA HIS A 84 -19.08 -3.92 1.34
C HIS A 84 -19.15 -3.39 -0.10
N GLY A 85 -18.89 -4.25 -1.08
CA GLY A 85 -19.03 -3.92 -2.50
C GLY A 85 -18.17 -2.74 -3.00
N GLY A 86 -17.04 -2.44 -2.35
CA GLY A 86 -16.17 -1.32 -2.70
C GLY A 86 -16.57 0.04 -2.10
N GLY A 87 -17.61 0.07 -1.26
CA GLY A 87 -17.96 1.23 -0.42
C GLY A 87 -17.50 1.04 1.03
N VAL A 88 -17.01 2.13 1.63
CA VAL A 88 -16.70 2.20 3.07
C VAL A 88 -17.88 2.88 3.77
N THR A 89 -18.54 2.17 4.69
CA THR A 89 -19.53 2.77 5.59
C THR A 89 -19.02 2.69 7.02
N GLY A 90 -18.66 3.85 7.55
CA GLY A 90 -18.32 4.00 8.96
C GLY A 90 -19.56 3.85 9.84
N TYR A 91 -19.38 3.29 11.03
CA TYR A 91 -20.40 3.22 12.06
C TYR A 91 -19.81 3.65 13.40
N SER A 92 -20.67 4.14 14.28
CA SER A 92 -20.29 4.49 15.65
C SER A 92 -21.40 4.14 16.61
N TYR A 93 -21.03 3.82 17.85
CA TYR A 93 -21.95 3.46 18.91
C TYR A 93 -21.41 3.88 20.27
N ALA A 94 -22.30 4.28 21.17
CA ALA A 94 -21.93 4.65 22.53
C ALA A 94 -21.54 3.39 23.33
N LEU A 95 -20.44 3.45 24.06
CA LEU A 95 -19.95 2.35 24.89
C LEU A 95 -20.19 2.62 26.38
N ASP A 96 -19.72 3.77 26.85
CA ASP A 96 -19.76 4.14 28.25
C ASP A 96 -19.72 5.66 28.39
N GLU A 97 -20.21 6.16 29.52
CA GLU A 97 -20.21 7.58 29.83
C GLU A 97 -20.04 7.77 31.34
N LYS A 98 -19.19 8.72 31.72
CA LYS A 98 -18.98 9.12 33.11
C LYS A 98 -19.07 10.63 33.23
N SER A 99 -20.06 11.09 34.00
CA SER A 99 -20.16 12.49 34.42
C SER A 99 -19.31 12.74 35.65
N LEU A 100 -18.73 13.93 35.72
CA LEU A 100 -17.96 14.43 36.86
C LEU A 100 -18.30 15.89 37.08
N THR A 101 -18.37 16.30 38.34
CA THR A 101 -18.49 17.72 38.72
C THR A 101 -17.36 18.01 39.69
N LEU A 102 -16.53 19.00 39.35
CA LEU A 102 -15.37 19.42 40.13
C LEU A 102 -15.54 20.88 40.51
N ASN A 103 -15.09 21.24 41.71
CA ASN A 103 -15.17 22.62 42.18
C ASN A 103 -13.77 23.09 42.58
N ALA A 104 -13.45 24.33 42.22
CA ALA A 104 -12.19 24.98 42.54
C ALA A 104 -12.44 26.40 43.07
N SER A 105 -11.41 27.01 43.65
CA SER A 105 -11.48 28.42 44.04
C SER A 105 -11.39 29.31 42.80
N ILE A 106 -12.06 30.45 42.82
CA ILE A 106 -11.93 31.46 41.76
C ILE A 106 -10.52 32.06 41.65
N ASP A 107 -9.77 32.05 42.77
CA ASP A 107 -8.38 32.54 42.82
C ASP A 107 -7.36 31.52 42.30
N ASP A 108 -7.73 30.23 42.30
CA ASP A 108 -6.92 29.10 41.82
C ASP A 108 -7.82 28.05 41.16
N SER A 109 -8.21 28.35 39.92
CA SER A 109 -9.21 27.59 39.16
C SER A 109 -8.58 26.42 38.39
N SER A 110 -7.99 25.49 39.14
CA SER A 110 -7.47 24.21 38.63
C SER A 110 -8.33 23.04 39.12
N PHE A 111 -8.76 22.20 38.19
CA PHE A 111 -9.62 21.04 38.42
C PHE A 111 -8.85 19.77 38.08
N ILE A 112 -8.45 19.03 39.12
CA ILE A 112 -7.59 17.85 38.97
C ILE A 112 -8.36 16.59 39.36
N PHE A 113 -8.30 15.56 38.52
CA PHE A 113 -8.82 14.24 38.84
C PHE A 113 -8.06 13.10 38.15
N ASN A 114 -8.23 11.89 38.68
CA ASN A 114 -7.65 10.68 38.12
C ASN A 114 -8.63 10.00 37.17
N LEU A 115 -8.19 9.84 35.92
CA LEU A 115 -8.86 9.04 34.90
C LEU A 115 -8.20 7.67 34.82
N THR A 116 -8.81 6.67 35.44
CA THR A 116 -8.39 5.27 35.30
C THR A 116 -9.18 4.59 34.18
N LEU A 117 -8.47 4.09 33.16
CA LEU A 117 -9.06 3.40 32.03
C LEU A 117 -9.19 1.89 32.32
N ALA A 118 -10.20 1.52 33.11
CA ALA A 118 -10.31 0.16 33.66
C ALA A 118 -10.78 -0.92 32.65
N LYS A 119 -11.04 -0.56 31.40
CA LYS A 119 -11.50 -1.46 30.34
C LYS A 119 -10.65 -1.25 29.09
N ASP A 120 -10.26 -2.35 28.45
CA ASP A 120 -9.68 -2.36 27.10
C ASP A 120 -10.80 -2.44 26.03
N ALA A 121 -10.41 -2.43 24.75
CA ALA A 121 -11.38 -2.53 23.66
C ALA A 121 -12.14 -3.86 23.68
N PHE A 122 -11.49 -4.96 24.03
CA PHE A 122 -12.12 -6.29 24.09
C PHE A 122 -13.22 -6.37 25.16
N LEU A 123 -13.01 -5.77 26.33
CA LEU A 123 -13.98 -5.67 27.41
C LEU A 123 -15.18 -4.78 27.04
N PHE A 124 -15.01 -3.85 26.10
CA PHE A 124 -16.10 -3.14 25.46
C PHE A 124 -16.83 -3.96 24.37
N GLY A 125 -16.35 -5.17 24.07
CA GLY A 125 -16.90 -6.06 23.05
C GLY A 125 -16.45 -5.70 21.63
N MET A 126 -15.42 -4.86 21.50
CA MET A 126 -14.91 -4.36 20.23
C MET A 126 -14.12 -5.44 19.49
N LYS A 127 -14.07 -5.32 18.16
CA LYS A 127 -13.16 -6.07 17.30
C LYS A 127 -11.79 -5.38 17.23
N PRO A 128 -10.70 -6.12 16.94
CA PRO A 128 -9.35 -5.55 16.88
C PRO A 128 -9.17 -4.43 15.84
N PHE A 129 -9.92 -4.47 14.74
CA PHE A 129 -9.92 -3.44 13.70
C PHE A 129 -10.79 -2.22 14.05
N GLU A 130 -11.55 -2.26 15.15
CA GLU A 130 -12.35 -1.13 15.59
C GLU A 130 -11.54 -0.22 16.53
N ASN A 131 -11.97 1.04 16.60
CA ASN A 131 -11.39 2.07 17.44
C ASN A 131 -12.34 2.40 18.60
N VAL A 132 -11.77 2.63 19.78
CA VAL A 132 -12.49 3.23 20.91
C VAL A 132 -11.97 4.67 21.07
N GLU A 133 -12.83 5.63 20.77
CA GLU A 133 -12.55 7.06 20.97
C GLU A 133 -12.96 7.44 22.40
N ILE A 134 -12.02 8.03 23.14
CA ILE A 134 -12.23 8.64 24.45
C ILE A 134 -12.35 10.15 24.24
N THR A 135 -13.51 10.72 24.57
CA THR A 135 -13.71 12.17 24.53
C THR A 135 -13.82 12.71 25.95
N LEU A 136 -12.95 13.65 26.31
CA LEU A 136 -13.03 14.43 27.54
C LEU A 136 -13.67 15.78 27.19
N SER A 137 -14.84 16.10 27.74
CA SER A 137 -15.50 17.39 27.51
C SER A 137 -15.82 18.06 28.83
N PHE A 138 -15.50 19.34 28.97
CA PHE A 138 -15.72 20.12 30.19
C PHE A 138 -16.35 21.46 29.87
N ASP A 139 -17.40 21.78 30.60
CA ASP A 139 -18.01 23.10 30.65
C ASP A 139 -17.71 23.70 32.02
N VAL A 140 -17.20 24.94 32.04
CA VAL A 140 -16.79 25.62 33.28
C VAL A 140 -17.68 26.81 33.54
N PHE A 141 -18.13 26.96 34.78
CA PHE A 141 -19.15 27.90 35.23
C PHE A 141 -18.74 28.59 36.53
N LEU A 142 -19.22 29.81 36.77
CA LEU A 142 -19.14 30.42 38.11
C LEU A 142 -20.17 29.80 39.05
N GLU A 143 -19.81 29.55 40.31
CA GLU A 143 -20.78 29.12 41.32
C GLU A 143 -21.44 30.35 41.95
N ILE A 144 -22.75 30.50 41.72
CA ILE A 144 -23.59 31.57 42.27
C ILE A 144 -24.35 31.08 43.51
N GLU A 145 -24.69 32.00 44.42
CA GLU A 145 -25.49 31.67 45.60
C GLU A 145 -26.87 31.10 45.18
N PRO A 146 -27.34 30.01 45.82
CA PRO A 146 -28.46 29.20 45.35
C PRO A 146 -29.82 29.92 45.32
N ASP A 147 -29.94 31.09 45.96
CA ASP A 147 -31.17 31.89 46.01
C ASP A 147 -31.21 33.02 44.96
N SER A 148 -30.20 33.16 44.09
CA SER A 148 -30.11 34.26 43.12
C SER A 148 -31.16 34.16 41.99
N GLY A 149 -31.59 32.94 41.64
CA GLY A 149 -32.47 32.72 40.49
C GLY A 149 -31.85 33.10 39.14
N GLU A 150 -30.54 33.39 39.13
CA GLU A 150 -29.78 33.85 37.97
C GLU A 150 -29.33 32.67 37.10
N VAL A 151 -29.16 32.93 35.81
CA VAL A 151 -28.56 31.96 34.90
C VAL A 151 -27.07 31.89 35.20
N ILE A 152 -26.59 30.69 35.51
CA ILE A 152 -25.18 30.45 35.80
C ILE A 152 -24.35 30.80 34.56
N PRO A 153 -23.43 31.79 34.62
CA PRO A 153 -22.63 32.17 33.47
C PRO A 153 -21.58 31.10 33.17
N GLN A 154 -21.55 30.65 31.91
CA GLN A 154 -20.52 29.77 31.40
C GLN A 154 -19.27 30.58 31.06
N LEU A 155 -18.13 30.17 31.62
CA LEU A 155 -16.82 30.79 31.41
C LEU A 155 -16.12 30.19 30.19
N GLY A 156 -16.36 28.92 29.89
CA GLY A 156 -15.79 28.26 28.72
C GLY A 156 -16.25 26.82 28.54
N ALA A 157 -15.89 26.26 27.39
CA ALA A 157 -16.05 24.85 27.07
C ALA A 157 -14.78 24.34 26.39
N LEU A 158 -14.35 23.12 26.72
CA LEU A 158 -13.22 22.48 26.07
C LEU A 158 -13.50 21.00 25.84
N SER A 159 -13.02 20.47 24.71
CA SER A 159 -13.11 19.05 24.39
C SER A 159 -11.79 18.54 23.83
N SER A 160 -11.38 17.35 24.25
CA SER A 160 -10.19 16.64 23.76
C SER A 160 -10.52 15.19 23.47
N LYS A 161 -9.84 14.62 22.47
CA LYS A 161 -10.11 13.29 21.94
C LYS A 161 -8.85 12.45 21.90
N TYR A 162 -8.98 11.20 22.31
CA TYR A 162 -7.91 10.22 22.35
C TYR A 162 -8.40 8.87 21.83
N THR A 163 -7.50 8.06 21.32
CA THR A 163 -7.78 6.66 20.95
C THR A 163 -7.30 5.75 22.07
N LEU A 164 -8.16 4.85 22.55
CA LEU A 164 -7.77 3.80 23.49
C LEU A 164 -6.91 2.76 22.76
N LEU A 165 -5.75 2.47 23.33
CA LEU A 165 -4.88 1.35 22.95
C LEU A 165 -4.86 0.28 24.02
N ASP A 166 -4.62 -0.95 23.59
CA ASP A 166 -4.37 -2.11 24.43
C ASP A 166 -3.39 -3.06 23.72
N ASP A 167 -2.88 -4.04 24.46
CA ASP A 167 -1.90 -5.01 23.97
C ASP A 167 -2.45 -5.85 22.81
N ASP A 168 -3.73 -6.19 22.83
CA ASP A 168 -4.35 -7.00 21.77
C ASP A 168 -4.44 -6.22 20.46
N LYS A 169 -4.74 -4.93 20.54
CA LYS A 169 -4.80 -4.03 19.40
C LYS A 169 -3.44 -3.76 18.79
N THR A 170 -2.43 -3.50 19.63
CA THR A 170 -1.05 -3.32 19.14
C THR A 170 -0.54 -4.58 18.44
N LYS A 171 -0.78 -5.75 19.05
CA LYS A 171 -0.46 -7.05 18.44
C LYS A 171 -1.18 -7.26 17.11
N PHE A 172 -2.47 -6.94 17.02
CA PHE A 172 -3.22 -7.03 15.77
C PHE A 172 -2.58 -6.16 14.67
N ILE A 173 -2.22 -4.91 14.98
CA ILE A 173 -1.60 -4.01 14.01
C ILE A 173 -0.22 -4.52 13.55
N GLU A 174 0.56 -5.11 14.46
CA GLU A 174 1.85 -5.74 14.14
C GLU A 174 1.66 -6.97 13.24
N GLU A 175 0.69 -7.83 13.53
CA GLU A 175 0.34 -8.97 12.66
C GLU A 175 -0.10 -8.50 11.26
N MET A 176 -0.85 -7.40 11.17
CA MET A 176 -1.25 -6.81 9.89
C MET A 176 -0.07 -6.25 9.09
N LEU A 177 0.95 -5.69 9.76
CA LEU A 177 2.20 -5.31 9.10
C LEU A 177 2.91 -6.54 8.51
N ASP A 178 2.99 -7.64 9.26
CA ASP A 178 3.63 -8.88 8.81
C ASP A 178 2.91 -9.49 7.61
N GLU A 179 1.57 -9.51 7.62
CA GLU A 179 0.76 -9.94 6.49
C GLU A 179 1.02 -9.06 5.26
N MET A 180 0.93 -7.74 5.42
CA MET A 180 1.20 -6.78 4.35
C MET A 180 2.62 -6.95 3.78
N ALA A 181 3.63 -7.10 4.63
CA ALA A 181 5.01 -7.30 4.22
C ALA A 181 5.17 -8.61 3.43
N THR A 182 4.54 -9.69 3.89
CA THR A 182 4.57 -11.00 3.22
C THR A 182 3.90 -10.95 1.84
N GLU A 183 2.75 -10.30 1.73
CA GLU A 183 2.04 -10.11 0.46
C GLU A 183 2.88 -9.29 -0.53
N VAL A 184 3.44 -8.16 -0.08
CA VAL A 184 4.28 -7.29 -0.91
C VAL A 184 5.57 -8.00 -1.30
N GLN A 185 6.21 -8.74 -0.40
CA GLN A 185 7.42 -9.51 -0.70
C GLN A 185 7.14 -10.59 -1.75
N SER A 186 6.01 -11.30 -1.62
CA SER A 186 5.60 -12.34 -2.57
C SER A 186 5.35 -11.75 -3.96
N ALA A 187 4.68 -10.59 -4.02
CA ALA A 187 4.40 -9.91 -5.28
C ALA A 187 5.67 -9.29 -5.93
N THR A 188 6.58 -8.75 -5.12
CA THR A 188 7.84 -8.13 -5.60
C THR A 188 8.87 -9.17 -6.05
N GLY A 189 8.92 -10.34 -5.39
CA GLY A 189 9.81 -11.46 -5.70
C GLY A 189 9.50 -12.19 -7.00
N ALA A 190 8.30 -12.03 -7.55
CA ALA A 190 7.98 -12.48 -8.89
C ALA A 190 8.78 -11.66 -9.93
N LEU A 191 9.75 -12.33 -10.57
CA LEU A 191 10.55 -11.76 -11.65
C LEU A 191 9.65 -11.48 -12.88
N GLY A 192 9.92 -10.37 -13.59
CA GLY A 192 9.29 -10.11 -14.89
C GLY A 192 7.97 -9.33 -14.89
N LEU A 193 7.66 -8.56 -13.82
CA LEU A 193 6.49 -7.67 -13.76
C LEU A 193 6.87 -6.20 -14.09
N PRO A 194 6.87 -5.76 -15.36
CA PRO A 194 7.30 -4.40 -15.73
C PRO A 194 6.35 -3.30 -15.22
N ASP A 195 5.04 -3.58 -15.11
CA ASP A 195 4.03 -2.61 -14.67
C ASP A 195 3.78 -2.61 -13.16
N PHE A 196 4.55 -3.39 -12.40
CA PHE A 196 4.39 -3.50 -10.96
C PHE A 196 5.23 -2.46 -10.22
N ASN A 197 4.57 -1.53 -9.53
CA ASN A 197 5.22 -0.45 -8.80
C ASN A 197 5.78 -0.93 -7.44
N ARG A 198 6.91 -1.65 -7.48
CA ARG A 198 7.59 -2.20 -6.28
C ARG A 198 7.85 -1.14 -5.22
N THR A 199 8.47 -0.04 -5.62
CA THR A 199 8.88 1.04 -4.72
C THR A 199 7.70 1.62 -3.95
N LYS A 200 6.54 1.78 -4.59
CA LYS A 200 5.33 2.25 -3.90
C LYS A 200 4.94 1.30 -2.77
N TYR A 201 4.77 0.00 -3.06
CA TYR A 201 4.27 -0.94 -2.06
C TYR A 201 5.28 -1.20 -0.94
N GLU A 202 6.57 -1.30 -1.26
CA GLU A 202 7.66 -1.37 -0.27
C GLU A 202 7.68 -0.12 0.64
N SER A 203 7.45 1.08 0.07
CA SER A 203 7.39 2.31 0.86
C SER A 203 6.20 2.34 1.82
N MET A 204 5.07 1.71 1.47
CA MET A 204 3.91 1.64 2.35
C MET A 204 4.16 0.70 3.54
N VAL A 205 4.78 -0.46 3.31
CA VAL A 205 5.21 -1.37 4.39
C VAL A 205 6.21 -0.65 5.31
N SER A 206 7.19 0.04 4.72
CA SER A 206 8.17 0.78 5.49
C SER A 206 7.55 1.91 6.31
N ALA A 207 6.54 2.61 5.79
CA ALA A 207 5.85 3.67 6.51
C ALA A 207 5.12 3.13 7.74
N MET A 208 4.40 2.01 7.60
CA MET A 208 3.71 1.35 8.71
C MET A 208 4.69 0.85 9.77
N ASN A 209 5.80 0.23 9.37
CA ASN A 209 6.83 -0.19 10.30
C ASN A 209 7.43 1.00 11.09
N VAL A 210 7.67 2.14 10.42
CA VAL A 210 8.18 3.35 11.11
C VAL A 210 7.17 3.87 12.14
N SER A 211 5.88 3.88 11.83
CA SER A 211 4.81 4.28 12.75
C SER A 211 4.76 3.37 13.99
N ILE A 212 4.85 2.05 13.80
CA ILE A 212 4.87 1.07 14.89
C ILE A 212 6.12 1.24 15.77
N ILE A 213 7.31 1.37 15.17
CA ILE A 213 8.56 1.58 15.92
C ILE A 213 8.50 2.87 16.75
N ALA A 214 7.81 3.90 16.26
CA ALA A 214 7.59 5.15 16.97
C ALA A 214 6.49 5.06 18.06
N GLY A 215 5.77 3.94 18.17
CA GLY A 215 4.63 3.78 19.08
C GLY A 215 3.35 4.49 18.61
N ASN A 216 3.29 4.95 17.37
CA ASN A 216 2.11 5.59 16.78
C ASN A 216 1.23 4.54 16.07
N TYR A 217 0.49 3.77 16.87
CA TYR A 217 -0.39 2.71 16.39
C TYR A 217 -1.65 3.24 15.70
N VAL A 218 -2.09 4.46 16.01
CA VAL A 218 -3.20 5.13 15.29
C VAL A 218 -2.82 5.36 13.83
N GLU A 219 -1.66 5.98 13.56
CA GLU A 219 -1.20 6.17 12.17
C GLU A 219 -0.88 4.83 11.49
N ALA A 220 -0.32 3.85 12.20
CA ALA A 220 -0.08 2.53 11.65
C ALA A 220 -1.38 1.84 11.21
N GLN A 221 -2.44 1.94 12.01
CA GLN A 221 -3.76 1.45 11.64
C GLN A 221 -4.30 2.18 10.40
N ASP A 222 -4.24 3.51 10.35
CA ASP A 222 -4.67 4.30 9.17
C ASP A 222 -3.89 3.92 7.90
N GLN A 223 -2.62 3.53 8.03
CA GLN A 223 -1.80 3.05 6.91
C GLN A 223 -2.24 1.67 6.43
N TRP A 224 -2.52 0.75 7.37
CA TRP A 224 -3.06 -0.57 7.04
C TRP A 224 -4.46 -0.48 6.40
N GLU A 225 -5.36 0.34 6.94
CA GLU A 225 -6.71 0.51 6.38
C GLU A 225 -6.63 1.02 4.93
N ARG A 226 -5.77 2.01 4.65
CA ARG A 226 -5.50 2.50 3.29
C ARG A 226 -4.94 1.40 2.38
N TRP A 227 -4.11 0.51 2.91
CA TRP A 227 -3.59 -0.64 2.18
C TRP A 227 -4.72 -1.60 1.80
N ASP A 228 -5.48 -2.09 2.80
CA ASP A 228 -6.52 -3.10 2.60
C ASP A 228 -7.66 -2.60 1.70
N ASP A 229 -8.02 -1.31 1.82
CA ASP A 229 -9.13 -0.71 1.09
C ASP A 229 -8.95 -0.73 -0.44
N LYS A 230 -7.77 -0.36 -0.91
CA LYS A 230 -7.54 -0.01 -2.33
C LYS A 230 -6.24 -0.53 -2.87
N GLU A 231 -5.16 -0.44 -2.11
CA GLU A 231 -3.83 -0.68 -2.63
C GLU A 231 -3.52 -2.17 -2.76
N ARG A 232 -4.01 -2.98 -1.82
CA ARG A 232 -3.96 -4.44 -1.90
C ARG A 232 -4.64 -4.95 -3.17
N LEU A 233 -5.88 -4.50 -3.44
CA LEU A 233 -6.61 -4.89 -4.65
C LEU A 233 -5.92 -4.39 -5.93
N ARG A 234 -5.36 -3.18 -5.92
CA ARG A 234 -4.57 -2.65 -7.06
C ARG A 234 -3.33 -3.49 -7.30
N MET A 235 -2.64 -3.93 -6.25
CA MET A 235 -1.50 -4.82 -6.33
C MET A 235 -1.91 -6.15 -6.95
N LEU A 236 -2.96 -6.79 -6.44
CA LEU A 236 -3.48 -8.07 -6.93
C LEU A 236 -3.92 -7.99 -8.40
N ASN A 237 -4.61 -6.91 -8.79
CA ASN A 237 -5.02 -6.71 -10.19
C ASN A 237 -3.81 -6.49 -11.12
N ALA A 238 -2.78 -5.77 -10.66
CA ALA A 238 -1.54 -5.62 -11.42
C ALA A 238 -0.83 -6.97 -11.58
N PHE A 239 -0.84 -7.81 -10.56
CA PHE A 239 -0.29 -9.16 -10.62
C PHE A 239 -1.08 -10.04 -11.61
N SER A 240 -2.41 -10.08 -11.51
CA SER A 240 -3.29 -10.86 -12.39
C SER A 240 -3.07 -10.52 -13.86
N ARG A 241 -3.04 -9.23 -14.23
CA ARG A 241 -2.82 -8.80 -15.62
C ARG A 241 -1.49 -9.28 -16.19
N ASN A 242 -0.46 -9.33 -15.36
CA ASN A 242 0.83 -9.85 -15.79
C ASN A 242 0.80 -11.37 -15.98
N VAL A 243 0.11 -12.11 -15.11
CA VAL A 243 -0.08 -13.56 -15.27
C VAL A 243 -0.84 -13.86 -16.57
N ASP A 244 -1.88 -13.09 -16.87
CA ASP A 244 -2.65 -13.22 -18.12
C ASP A 244 -1.75 -12.98 -19.33
N ALA A 245 -0.95 -11.91 -19.32
CA ALA A 245 0.01 -11.60 -20.40
C ALA A 245 1.10 -12.68 -20.58
N GLN A 246 1.58 -13.28 -19.48
CA GLN A 246 2.55 -14.39 -19.56
C GLN A 246 1.90 -15.65 -20.14
N THR A 247 0.62 -15.90 -19.84
CA THR A 247 -0.13 -17.04 -20.39
C THR A 247 -0.30 -16.88 -21.90
N GLU A 248 -0.67 -15.70 -22.38
CA GLU A 248 -0.75 -15.40 -23.82
C GLU A 248 0.61 -15.62 -24.52
N ASN A 249 1.72 -15.21 -23.88
CA ASN A 249 3.06 -15.45 -24.42
C ASN A 249 3.42 -16.95 -24.49
N LEU A 250 2.98 -17.75 -23.52
CA LEU A 250 3.20 -19.20 -23.52
C LEU A 250 2.41 -19.88 -24.64
N GLU A 251 1.14 -19.51 -24.82
CA GLU A 251 0.31 -20.01 -25.93
C GLU A 251 0.91 -19.64 -27.30
N ALA A 252 1.46 -18.43 -27.43
CA ALA A 252 2.16 -18.01 -28.63
C ALA A 252 3.44 -18.85 -28.87
N LEU A 253 4.15 -19.24 -27.81
CA LEU A 253 5.35 -20.07 -27.90
C LEU A 253 5.01 -21.49 -28.38
N GLU A 254 3.93 -22.09 -27.86
CA GLU A 254 3.43 -23.40 -28.30
C GLU A 254 3.05 -23.37 -29.79
N GLY A 255 2.46 -22.26 -30.26
CA GLY A 255 2.21 -22.03 -31.68
C GLY A 255 3.49 -22.05 -32.54
N VAL A 256 4.56 -21.41 -32.06
CA VAL A 256 5.86 -21.40 -32.74
C VAL A 256 6.51 -22.78 -32.74
N GLU A 257 6.40 -23.54 -31.64
CA GLU A 257 6.92 -24.92 -31.57
C GLU A 257 6.22 -25.84 -32.58
N MET A 258 4.90 -25.75 -32.72
CA MET A 258 4.17 -26.50 -33.75
C MET A 258 4.59 -26.10 -35.17
N GLU A 259 4.82 -24.81 -35.42
CA GLU A 259 5.26 -24.34 -36.73
C GLU A 259 6.68 -24.81 -37.06
N LEU A 260 7.58 -24.85 -36.07
CA LEU A 260 8.92 -25.41 -36.21
C LEU A 260 8.87 -26.90 -36.56
N GLU A 261 8.04 -27.69 -35.87
CA GLU A 261 7.86 -29.11 -36.17
C GLU A 261 7.34 -29.32 -37.60
N ARG A 262 6.39 -28.49 -38.04
CA ARG A 262 5.89 -28.52 -39.43
C ARG A 262 6.99 -28.22 -40.44
N VAL A 263 7.79 -27.18 -40.20
CA VAL A 263 8.91 -26.81 -41.09
C VAL A 263 9.96 -27.92 -41.16
N GLN A 264 10.20 -28.61 -40.06
CA GLN A 264 11.14 -29.74 -40.02
C GLN A 264 10.65 -30.90 -40.89
N VAL A 265 9.36 -31.25 -40.82
CA VAL A 265 8.75 -32.26 -41.70
C VAL A 265 8.82 -31.83 -43.18
N GLU A 266 8.57 -30.56 -43.48
CA GLU A 266 8.70 -30.03 -44.84
C GLU A 266 10.15 -30.11 -45.34
N PHE A 267 11.13 -29.86 -44.48
CA PHE A 267 12.56 -29.96 -44.80
C PHE A 267 12.95 -31.42 -45.13
N ASP A 268 12.57 -32.37 -44.29
CA ASP A 268 12.86 -33.80 -44.51
C ASP A 268 12.29 -34.29 -45.85
N LEU A 269 11.07 -33.87 -46.20
CA LEU A 269 10.45 -34.19 -47.49
C LEU A 269 11.23 -33.61 -48.69
N ILE A 270 11.75 -32.39 -48.54
CA ILE A 270 12.57 -31.75 -49.58
C ILE A 270 13.91 -32.46 -49.71
N GLU A 271 14.54 -32.84 -48.60
CA GLU A 271 15.78 -33.62 -48.61
C GLU A 271 15.61 -34.96 -49.32
N ASP A 272 14.56 -35.72 -49.00
CA ASP A 272 14.23 -36.98 -49.68
C ASP A 272 14.03 -36.80 -51.19
N ARG A 273 13.30 -35.74 -51.59
CA ARG A 273 13.12 -35.42 -53.02
C ARG A 273 14.42 -35.05 -53.69
N TYR A 274 15.28 -34.30 -53.01
CA TYR A 274 16.61 -33.93 -53.53
C TYR A 274 17.48 -35.16 -53.74
N LEU A 275 17.52 -36.09 -52.77
CA LEU A 275 18.25 -37.36 -52.89
C LEU A 275 17.73 -38.23 -54.03
N ALA A 276 16.41 -38.31 -54.21
CA ALA A 276 15.80 -39.03 -55.33
C ALA A 276 16.16 -38.40 -56.69
N LEU A 277 16.12 -37.07 -56.80
CA LEU A 277 16.54 -36.35 -58.01
C LEU A 277 18.02 -36.56 -58.31
N LEU A 278 18.89 -36.54 -57.29
CA LEU A 278 20.32 -36.77 -57.43
C LEU A 278 20.62 -38.19 -57.91
N THR A 279 19.90 -39.19 -57.39
CA THR A 279 19.99 -40.58 -57.83
C THR A 279 19.55 -40.73 -59.29
N ASN A 280 18.39 -40.17 -59.65
CA ASN A 280 17.88 -40.20 -61.03
C ASN A 280 18.86 -39.52 -62.02
N ASN A 281 19.42 -38.37 -61.64
CA ASN A 281 20.43 -37.69 -62.46
C ASN A 281 21.71 -38.52 -62.64
N ARG A 282 22.13 -39.25 -61.59
CA ARG A 282 23.25 -40.18 -61.67
C ARG A 282 22.94 -41.35 -62.62
N ASP A 283 21.75 -41.93 -62.52
CA ASP A 283 21.33 -43.06 -63.36
C ASP A 283 21.21 -42.65 -64.83
N THR A 284 20.57 -41.53 -65.11
CA THR A 284 20.47 -40.97 -66.48
C THR A 284 21.84 -40.64 -67.08
N ASN A 285 22.79 -40.12 -66.29
CA ASN A 285 24.17 -39.94 -66.75
C ASN A 285 24.87 -41.28 -67.05
N ALA A 286 24.64 -42.31 -66.25
CA ALA A 286 25.18 -43.65 -66.49
C ALA A 286 24.61 -44.27 -67.77
N GLU A 287 23.29 -44.16 -68.00
CA GLU A 287 22.63 -44.58 -69.24
C GLU A 287 23.17 -43.84 -70.46
N LEU A 288 23.40 -42.54 -70.33
CA LEU A 288 23.99 -41.72 -71.40
C LEU A 288 25.40 -42.19 -71.76
N GLU A 289 26.26 -42.46 -70.76
CA GLU A 289 27.61 -42.98 -70.99
C GLU A 289 27.58 -44.39 -71.62
N ALA A 290 26.69 -45.28 -71.18
CA ALA A 290 26.51 -46.59 -71.80
C ALA A 290 26.08 -46.47 -73.27
N THR A 291 25.16 -45.55 -73.56
CA THR A 291 24.69 -45.28 -74.93
C THR A 291 25.81 -44.73 -75.80
N LYS A 292 26.61 -43.78 -75.28
CA LYS A 292 27.80 -43.27 -75.98
C LYS A 292 28.77 -44.40 -76.33
N GLN A 293 29.12 -45.25 -75.37
CA GLN A 293 30.01 -46.40 -75.61
C GLN A 293 29.44 -47.37 -76.66
N GLY A 294 28.14 -47.67 -76.59
CA GLY A 294 27.46 -48.49 -77.58
C GLY A 294 27.52 -47.89 -78.99
N LEU A 295 27.26 -46.58 -79.12
CA LEU A 295 27.35 -45.86 -80.38
C LEU A 295 28.79 -45.86 -80.92
N THR A 296 29.78 -45.58 -80.08
CA THR A 296 31.20 -45.65 -80.45
C THR A 296 31.55 -47.04 -80.96
N THR A 297 31.12 -48.09 -80.26
CA THR A 297 31.36 -49.49 -80.66
C THR A 297 30.72 -49.82 -82.00
N ALA A 298 29.47 -49.40 -82.22
CA ALA A 298 28.76 -49.59 -83.48
C ALA A 298 29.46 -48.87 -84.64
N ILE A 299 29.87 -47.62 -84.45
CA ILE A 299 30.64 -46.85 -85.44
C ILE A 299 31.95 -47.58 -85.77
N THR A 300 32.72 -48.00 -84.76
CA THR A 300 33.97 -48.75 -84.95
C THR A 300 33.72 -50.07 -85.69
N GLY A 301 32.65 -50.78 -85.37
CA GLY A 301 32.25 -52.02 -86.04
C GLY A 301 31.87 -51.81 -87.51
N ILE A 302 31.13 -50.75 -87.83
CA ILE A 302 30.80 -50.37 -89.21
C ILE A 302 32.09 -50.03 -89.97
N PHE A 303 32.98 -49.22 -89.37
CA PHE A 303 34.27 -48.86 -89.99
C PHE A 303 35.15 -50.09 -90.25
N LEU A 304 35.30 -50.98 -89.27
CA LEU A 304 36.07 -52.23 -89.41
C LEU A 304 35.45 -53.16 -90.47
N SER A 305 34.13 -53.30 -90.48
CA SER A 305 33.43 -54.11 -91.48
C SER A 305 33.62 -53.53 -92.88
N ALA A 306 33.51 -52.21 -93.04
CA ALA A 306 33.79 -51.53 -94.31
C ALA A 306 35.24 -51.76 -94.77
N ILE A 307 36.21 -51.74 -93.86
CA ILE A 307 37.61 -52.07 -94.14
C ILE A 307 37.74 -53.54 -94.60
N VAL A 308 37.12 -54.49 -93.89
CA VAL A 308 37.16 -55.91 -94.25
C VAL A 308 36.53 -56.16 -95.62
N PHE A 309 35.36 -55.57 -95.90
CA PHE A 309 34.72 -55.65 -97.22
C PHE A 309 35.57 -55.00 -98.32
N PHE A 310 36.25 -53.89 -98.04
CA PHE A 310 37.20 -53.28 -98.96
C PHE A 310 38.36 -54.22 -99.30
N PHE A 311 38.93 -54.93 -98.31
CA PHE A 311 40.00 -55.89 -98.54
C PHE A 311 39.52 -57.21 -99.19
N LEU A 312 38.35 -57.74 -98.82
CA LEU A 312 37.75 -58.92 -99.45
C LEU A 312 37.34 -58.66 -100.91
N GLY A 313 36.76 -57.49 -101.20
CA GLY A 313 36.46 -57.05 -102.56
C GLY A 313 37.71 -56.84 -103.43
N ARG A 314 38.87 -56.52 -102.83
CA ARG A 314 40.16 -56.58 -103.55
C ARG A 314 40.64 -58.01 -103.78
N ARG A 315 40.35 -58.95 -102.87
CA ARG A 315 40.78 -60.34 -103.01
C ARG A 315 39.99 -61.09 -104.10
N SER A 316 38.69 -60.82 -104.27
CA SER A 316 37.91 -61.39 -105.40
C SER A 316 38.35 -60.84 -106.76
N ASN A 317 39.04 -59.71 -106.81
CA ASN A 317 39.67 -59.18 -108.03
C ASN A 317 41.12 -59.66 -108.25
N ILE A 318 41.72 -60.40 -107.30
CA ILE A 318 43.13 -60.82 -107.34
C ILE A 318 43.30 -62.35 -107.46
N THR A 319 42.26 -63.15 -107.19
CA THR A 319 42.21 -64.59 -107.51
C THR A 319 41.13 -64.85 -108.58
N GLY A 320 41.54 -65.15 -109.82
CA GLY A 320 40.70 -65.54 -110.98
C GLY A 320 39.85 -66.80 -110.75
N GLU A 321 39.04 -67.31 -111.68
CA GLU A 321 39.06 -67.35 -113.15
C GLU A 321 37.60 -67.51 -113.68
N GLU A 322 37.40 -67.13 -114.96
CA GLU A 322 36.22 -67.27 -115.86
C GLU A 322 34.82 -66.81 -115.41
#